data_AF-A0A9W6RXZ7-F1
#
_entry.id   AF-A0A9W6RXZ7-F1
#
_cell.length_a   1.000
_cell.length_b   1.000
_cell.length_c   1.000
_cell.angle_alpha   90.00
_cell.angle_beta   90.00
_cell.angle_gamma   90.00
#
_symmetry.space_group_name_H-M   'P 1'
#
loop_
_entity.id
_entity.type
_entity.pdbx_description
1 polymer ?
#
loop_
_entity_poly.entity_id
_entity_poly.type
_entity_poly.pdbx_seq_one_letter_code
_entity_poly.pdbx_strand_id
1 'polypeptide(L)'
;MSDGPEPADDTTTPSDTPPGTTATAPRPPEGPYVVSPSVYKRLMSGLPGFCMAMLASLALVGLVILITPRHNESAMPHADYGSDLAGLTAVAPYQVLAPQGLPPQWFATSTRLSGHGQGPISWHLGFSTARKEYAALEESNETPDGAGHFIDRMTSQGHPDGTAQIAGATWDREFRPDKKQRSLVRRLPGVTIVLTGTASYEELGVLAAALKPQPKPSSSATPVG
;
A
#
# COMPACT_ATOMS: atom_id res chain seq x y z
N MET A 1 -58.40 36.72 6.51
CA MET A 1 -59.05 35.45 6.89
C MET A 1 -58.04 34.73 7.76
N SER A 2 -58.02 35.11 9.04
CA SER A 2 -58.84 34.54 10.12
C SER A 2 -58.00 33.47 10.80
N ASP A 3 -57.46 33.81 11.97
CA ASP A 3 -58.03 33.40 13.27
C ASP A 3 -57.71 31.92 13.49
N GLY A 4 -56.80 31.58 14.37
CA GLY A 4 -57.03 31.72 15.80
C GLY A 4 -56.96 30.31 16.42
N PRO A 5 -56.81 30.21 17.74
CA PRO A 5 -56.06 29.16 18.44
C PRO A 5 -56.91 27.94 18.82
N GLU A 6 -56.26 26.79 19.07
CA GLU A 6 -56.89 25.67 19.76
C GLU A 6 -56.81 25.93 21.29
N PRO A 7 -57.94 25.92 22.02
CA PRO A 7 -57.98 26.28 23.42
C PRO A 7 -57.93 25.08 24.38
N ALA A 8 -57.51 25.45 25.58
CA ALA A 8 -57.67 24.85 26.90
C ALA A 8 -58.97 24.04 27.16
N ASP A 9 -58.74 22.90 27.82
CA ASP A 9 -59.19 22.57 29.17
C ASP A 9 -60.67 22.25 29.46
N ASP A 10 -60.77 21.30 30.39
CA ASP A 10 -61.71 21.29 31.50
C ASP A 10 -63.05 20.51 31.44
N THR A 11 -63.26 19.86 32.58
CA THR A 11 -64.53 19.66 33.31
C THR A 11 -65.47 18.51 32.93
N THR A 12 -65.65 17.57 33.89
CA THR A 12 -66.85 17.54 34.77
C THR A 12 -67.18 16.11 35.27
N THR A 13 -66.75 15.84 36.52
CA THR A 13 -67.37 15.02 37.59
C THR A 13 -68.91 15.19 37.63
N PRO A 14 -69.79 14.21 38.00
CA PRO A 14 -69.95 13.92 39.44
C PRO A 14 -70.56 12.58 39.90
N SER A 15 -70.31 12.31 41.20
CA SER A 15 -71.16 11.66 42.22
C SER A 15 -71.57 10.20 42.06
N ASP A 16 -71.34 9.36 43.08
CA ASP A 16 -72.25 9.24 44.24
C ASP A 16 -71.73 8.25 45.31
N THR A 17 -72.11 8.44 46.57
CA THR A 17 -71.87 7.56 47.75
C THR A 17 -73.01 7.89 48.73
N PRO A 18 -73.74 6.96 49.41
CA PRO A 18 -73.26 5.97 50.41
C PRO A 18 -74.23 4.72 50.55
N PRO A 19 -74.36 3.94 51.66
CA PRO A 19 -73.52 3.66 52.84
C PRO A 19 -73.23 2.15 53.13
N GLY A 20 -72.22 1.91 53.98
CA GLY A 20 -71.92 0.78 54.88
C GLY A 20 -72.53 -0.63 54.75
N THR A 21 -71.65 -1.64 54.74
CA THR A 21 -71.75 -2.84 55.60
C THR A 21 -70.35 -3.39 55.88
N THR A 22 -70.05 -3.55 57.16
CA THR A 22 -68.88 -4.22 57.72
C THR A 22 -68.85 -5.70 57.32
N ALA A 23 -67.73 -6.18 56.79
CA ALA A 23 -67.36 -7.59 56.91
C ALA A 23 -65.83 -7.68 57.08
N THR A 24 -65.42 -7.93 58.32
CA THR A 24 -64.06 -8.30 58.70
C THR A 24 -63.84 -9.80 58.44
N ALA A 25 -62.64 -10.12 57.93
CA ALA A 25 -61.89 -11.38 57.96
C ALA A 25 -62.02 -12.37 56.77
N PRO A 26 -60.98 -13.18 56.46
CA PRO A 26 -59.62 -13.26 57.02
C PRO A 26 -58.49 -13.07 55.98
N ARG A 27 -57.29 -12.73 56.46
CA ARG A 27 -56.03 -12.81 55.68
C ARG A 27 -55.68 -14.29 55.44
N PRO A 28 -55.52 -14.77 54.19
CA PRO A 28 -54.95 -16.08 53.92
C PRO A 28 -53.43 -16.05 54.11
N PRO A 29 -52.80 -17.20 54.42
CA PRO A 29 -51.46 -17.29 54.99
C PRO A 29 -50.35 -16.84 54.03
N GLU A 30 -49.26 -16.33 54.60
CA GLU A 30 -47.99 -16.08 53.91
C GLU A 30 -47.47 -17.40 53.32
N GLY A 31 -47.79 -17.63 52.05
CA GLY A 31 -47.19 -18.68 51.24
C GLY A 31 -45.89 -18.18 50.61
N PRO A 32 -44.91 -19.07 50.37
CA PRO A 32 -43.64 -18.68 49.75
C PRO A 32 -43.89 -18.09 48.36
N TYR A 33 -43.24 -16.96 48.05
CA TYR A 33 -43.30 -16.30 46.75
C TYR A 33 -42.89 -17.28 45.65
N VAL A 34 -43.87 -17.82 44.92
CA VAL A 34 -43.63 -18.68 43.77
C VAL A 34 -43.18 -17.77 42.63
N VAL A 35 -41.87 -17.61 42.49
CA VAL A 35 -41.27 -17.05 41.28
C VAL A 35 -41.72 -17.93 40.11
N SER A 36 -42.46 -17.36 39.17
CA SER A 36 -42.89 -18.11 37.99
C SER A 36 -41.68 -18.69 37.23
N PRO A 37 -41.67 -19.99 36.86
CA PRO A 37 -40.58 -20.61 36.09
C PRO A 37 -40.36 -19.98 34.70
N SER A 38 -41.30 -19.15 34.26
CA SER A 38 -41.44 -18.65 32.89
C SER A 38 -40.44 -17.55 32.52
N VAL A 39 -39.72 -16.98 33.48
CA VAL A 39 -38.70 -15.95 33.22
C VAL A 39 -37.35 -16.56 32.85
N TYR A 40 -36.98 -17.69 33.48
CA TYR A 40 -35.72 -18.38 33.18
C TYR A 40 -35.65 -18.92 31.75
N LYS A 41 -36.77 -19.42 31.21
CA LYS A 41 -36.81 -19.96 29.84
C LYS A 41 -36.71 -18.89 28.75
N ARG A 42 -37.00 -17.61 29.02
CA ARG A 42 -36.89 -16.55 28.02
C ARG A 42 -35.49 -15.95 27.90
N LEU A 43 -34.70 -15.99 28.97
CA LEU A 43 -33.31 -15.54 28.95
C LEU A 43 -32.40 -16.56 28.23
N MET A 44 -32.66 -17.86 28.38
CA MET A 44 -31.84 -18.91 27.75
C MET A 44 -32.39 -19.45 26.42
N SER A 45 -33.47 -18.88 25.88
CA SER A 45 -33.99 -19.24 24.55
C SER A 45 -33.36 -18.44 23.41
N GLY A 46 -32.52 -17.45 23.71
CA GLY A 46 -31.71 -16.75 22.70
C GLY A 46 -30.40 -17.44 22.36
N LEU A 47 -29.91 -18.35 23.22
CA LEU A 47 -28.63 -19.04 23.07
C LEU A 47 -28.53 -19.92 21.82
N PRO A 48 -29.49 -20.81 21.51
CA PRO A 48 -29.38 -21.65 20.31
C PRO A 48 -29.48 -20.82 19.03
N GLY A 49 -30.31 -19.77 19.02
CA GLY A 49 -30.40 -18.83 17.90
C GLY A 49 -29.12 -18.02 17.70
N PHE A 50 -28.49 -17.58 18.80
CA PHE A 50 -27.20 -16.90 18.79
C PHE A 50 -26.07 -17.82 18.30
N CYS A 51 -26.04 -19.08 18.74
CA CYS A 51 -25.09 -20.08 18.25
C CYS A 51 -25.29 -20.36 16.75
N MET A 52 -26.54 -20.46 16.29
CA MET A 52 -26.87 -20.61 14.86
C MET A 52 -26.43 -19.38 14.05
N ALA A 53 -26.67 -18.18 14.55
CA ALA A 53 -26.26 -16.94 13.90
C ALA A 53 -24.73 -16.78 13.85
N MET A 54 -24.01 -17.14 14.92
CA MET A 54 -22.55 -17.20 14.93
C MET A 54 -22.04 -18.22 13.92
N LEU A 55 -22.60 -19.43 13.87
CA LEU A 55 -22.22 -20.46 12.90
C LEU A 55 -22.48 -20.01 11.46
N ALA A 56 -23.63 -19.37 11.19
CA ALA A 56 -23.95 -18.82 9.89
C ALA A 56 -22.98 -17.69 9.49
N SER A 57 -22.61 -16.82 10.45
CA SER A 57 -21.61 -15.76 10.24
C SER A 57 -20.23 -16.34 9.96
N LEU A 58 -19.77 -17.34 10.73
CA LEU A 58 -18.49 -18.02 10.51
C LEU A 58 -18.48 -18.80 9.20
N ALA A 59 -19.60 -19.43 8.82
CA ALA A 59 -19.73 -20.14 7.54
C ALA A 59 -19.68 -19.15 6.37
N LEU A 60 -20.32 -17.99 6.49
CA LEU A 60 -20.24 -16.92 5.50
C LEU A 60 -18.81 -16.37 5.38
N VAL A 61 -18.15 -16.09 6.51
CA VAL A 61 -16.75 -15.66 6.54
C VAL A 61 -15.84 -16.75 5.97
N GLY A 62 -16.08 -18.01 6.30
CA GLY A 62 -15.35 -19.16 5.77
C GLY A 62 -15.55 -19.32 4.26
N LEU A 63 -16.78 -19.13 3.76
CA LEU A 63 -17.09 -19.11 2.34
C LEU A 63 -16.42 -17.93 1.65
N VAL A 64 -16.41 -16.74 2.27
CA VAL A 64 -15.66 -15.59 1.77
C VAL A 64 -14.16 -15.89 1.77
N ILE A 65 -13.60 -16.53 2.78
CA ILE A 65 -12.18 -16.94 2.82
C ILE A 65 -11.87 -18.02 1.77
N LEU A 66 -12.83 -18.89 1.46
CA LEU A 66 -12.70 -19.96 0.47
C LEU A 66 -12.82 -19.42 -0.96
N ILE A 67 -13.75 -18.50 -1.21
CA ILE A 67 -13.99 -17.85 -2.50
C ILE A 67 -12.96 -16.76 -2.75
N THR A 68 -12.52 -16.04 -1.71
CA THR A 68 -11.45 -15.05 -1.83
C THR A 68 -10.18 -15.84 -2.12
N PRO A 69 -9.59 -15.71 -3.32
CA PRO A 69 -8.30 -16.30 -3.58
C PRO A 69 -7.34 -15.75 -2.51
N ARG A 70 -6.87 -16.64 -1.62
CA ARG A 70 -5.74 -16.34 -0.76
C ARG A 70 -4.65 -15.88 -1.72
N HIS A 71 -4.35 -14.59 -1.73
CA HIS A 71 -3.10 -14.12 -2.31
C HIS A 71 -2.03 -14.74 -1.41
N ASN A 72 -1.62 -15.96 -1.77
CA ASN A 72 -0.29 -16.45 -1.50
C ASN A 72 0.66 -15.29 -1.80
N GLU A 73 1.54 -14.98 -0.85
CA GLU A 73 2.65 -14.05 -1.02
C GLU A 73 3.64 -14.61 -2.07
N SER A 74 3.18 -14.80 -3.30
CA SER A 74 3.93 -15.39 -4.39
C SER A 74 3.43 -14.80 -5.69
N ALA A 75 4.35 -14.10 -6.34
CA ALA A 75 4.24 -13.49 -7.65
C ALA A 75 3.45 -12.18 -7.72
N MET A 76 3.95 -11.14 -7.03
CA MET A 76 4.06 -9.86 -7.74
C MET A 76 4.93 -10.17 -8.97
N PRO A 77 4.44 -10.01 -10.22
CA PRO A 77 5.25 -10.35 -11.38
C PRO A 77 6.56 -9.59 -11.27
N HIS A 78 7.66 -10.29 -11.08
CA HIS A 78 8.98 -9.66 -11.17
C HIS A 78 9.03 -9.05 -12.57
N ALA A 79 9.26 -7.74 -12.64
CA ALA A 79 9.33 -7.07 -13.92
C ALA A 79 10.50 -7.68 -14.70
N ASP A 80 10.20 -8.35 -15.82
CA ASP A 80 11.25 -8.80 -16.73
C ASP A 80 11.72 -7.59 -17.54
N TYR A 81 12.89 -7.06 -17.16
CA TYR A 81 13.50 -5.91 -17.81
C TYR A 81 14.42 -6.29 -18.97
N GLY A 82 14.52 -7.58 -19.34
CA GLY A 82 15.40 -8.04 -20.41
C GLY A 82 15.09 -7.40 -21.76
N SER A 83 13.80 -7.26 -22.09
CA SER A 83 13.36 -6.61 -23.34
C SER A 83 13.69 -5.12 -23.38
N ASP A 84 13.44 -4.41 -22.28
CA ASP A 84 13.78 -2.99 -22.16
C ASP A 84 15.29 -2.77 -22.19
N LEU A 85 16.07 -3.66 -21.57
CA LEU A 85 17.52 -3.61 -21.60
C LEU A 85 18.08 -3.86 -23.00
N ALA A 86 17.52 -4.83 -23.73
CA ALA A 86 17.88 -5.08 -25.13
C ALA A 86 17.54 -3.86 -26.00
N GLY A 87 16.36 -3.27 -25.81
CA GLY A 87 15.96 -2.03 -26.49
C GLY A 87 16.89 -0.87 -26.17
N LEU A 88 17.20 -0.66 -24.89
CA LEU A 88 18.10 0.39 -24.41
C LEU A 88 19.50 0.24 -25.00
N THR A 89 20.09 -0.95 -24.93
CA THR A 89 21.43 -1.21 -25.49
C THR A 89 21.51 -1.02 -27.00
N ALA A 90 20.39 -1.20 -27.72
CA ALA A 90 20.32 -0.94 -29.16
C ALA A 90 20.24 0.56 -29.51
N VAL A 91 19.63 1.40 -28.67
CA VAL A 91 19.35 2.81 -29.00
C VAL A 91 20.20 3.81 -28.22
N ALA A 92 20.77 3.42 -27.08
CA ALA A 92 21.52 4.31 -26.21
C ALA A 92 22.84 4.76 -26.88
N PRO A 93 23.09 6.08 -26.98
CA PRO A 93 24.36 6.60 -27.51
C PRO A 93 25.52 6.44 -26.50
N TYR A 94 25.25 5.98 -25.28
CA TYR A 94 26.19 5.82 -24.17
C TYR A 94 26.45 4.35 -23.84
N GLN A 95 27.35 4.10 -22.88
CA GLN A 95 27.55 2.77 -22.30
C GLN A 95 26.44 2.51 -21.27
N VAL A 96 25.54 1.59 -21.59
CA VAL A 96 24.47 1.15 -20.67
C VAL A 96 25.07 0.36 -19.52
N LEU A 97 24.62 0.64 -18.29
CA LEU A 97 24.89 -0.23 -17.15
C LEU A 97 23.59 -0.95 -16.77
N ALA A 98 23.72 -2.18 -16.27
CA ALA A 98 22.59 -2.90 -15.70
C ALA A 98 23.06 -3.71 -14.50
N PRO A 99 22.21 -3.90 -13.48
CA PRO A 99 22.56 -4.69 -12.33
C PRO A 99 22.68 -6.18 -12.69
N GLN A 100 23.76 -6.81 -12.22
CA GLN A 100 23.99 -8.25 -12.34
C GLN A 100 24.46 -8.81 -11.00
N GLY A 101 23.95 -9.99 -10.62
CA GLY A 101 24.35 -10.66 -9.37
C GLY A 101 23.83 -9.98 -8.10
N LEU A 102 22.65 -9.34 -8.15
CA LEU A 102 21.98 -8.85 -6.95
C LEU A 102 21.63 -10.01 -5.99
N PRO A 103 21.58 -9.77 -4.67
CA PRO A 103 21.18 -10.79 -3.70
C PRO A 103 19.78 -11.35 -4.00
N PRO A 104 19.47 -12.62 -3.63
CA PRO A 104 18.21 -13.27 -3.98
C PRO A 104 16.93 -12.58 -3.48
N GLN A 105 17.04 -11.71 -2.48
CA GLN A 105 15.92 -10.96 -1.92
C GLN A 105 15.58 -9.70 -2.73
N TRP A 106 16.37 -9.36 -3.75
CA TRP A 106 16.13 -8.25 -4.65
C TRP A 106 15.34 -8.72 -5.85
N PHE A 107 14.27 -8.00 -6.18
CA PHE A 107 13.48 -8.28 -7.38
C PHE A 107 13.02 -6.99 -8.03
N ALA A 108 13.03 -6.99 -9.36
CA ALA A 108 12.59 -5.84 -10.15
C ALA A 108 11.08 -5.67 -10.02
N THR A 109 10.64 -4.44 -9.76
CA THR A 109 9.23 -4.06 -9.57
C THR A 109 8.69 -3.29 -10.76
N SER A 110 9.56 -2.61 -11.51
CA SER A 110 9.17 -1.76 -12.64
C SER A 110 10.34 -1.59 -13.60
N THR A 111 10.05 -1.52 -14.90
CA THR A 111 11.01 -1.08 -15.92
C THR A 111 10.29 -0.13 -16.88
N ARG A 112 11.00 0.88 -17.36
CA ARG A 112 10.46 1.80 -18.37
C ARG A 112 11.59 2.41 -19.19
N LEU A 113 11.62 2.07 -20.47
CA LEU A 113 12.43 2.75 -21.48
C LEU A 113 11.64 3.92 -22.09
N SER A 114 12.26 5.09 -22.22
CA SER A 114 11.68 6.30 -22.81
C SER A 114 12.65 6.97 -23.80
N GLY A 115 12.12 7.79 -24.72
CA GLY A 115 12.92 8.56 -25.68
C GLY A 115 13.11 7.91 -27.06
N HIS A 116 12.38 6.84 -27.39
CA HIS A 116 12.47 6.22 -28.71
C HIS A 116 11.92 7.15 -29.81
N GLY A 117 12.81 7.84 -30.52
CA GLY A 117 12.51 8.62 -31.73
C GLY A 117 12.43 10.15 -31.56
N GLN A 118 12.21 10.67 -30.34
CA GLN A 118 12.24 12.10 -30.03
C GLN A 118 12.67 12.30 -28.56
N GLY A 119 13.72 13.10 -28.33
CA GLY A 119 14.22 13.45 -26.98
C GLY A 119 15.34 12.55 -26.44
N PRO A 120 15.80 12.80 -25.21
CA PRO A 120 16.85 12.00 -24.57
C PRO A 120 16.36 10.59 -24.24
N ILE A 121 17.26 9.61 -24.40
CA ILE A 121 17.04 8.21 -24.03
C ILE A 121 17.19 8.09 -22.52
N SER A 122 16.12 7.67 -21.87
CA SER A 122 16.09 7.42 -20.43
C SER A 122 15.55 6.04 -20.10
N TRP A 123 16.12 5.43 -19.07
CA TRP A 123 15.69 4.14 -18.56
C TRP A 123 15.52 4.21 -17.04
N HIS A 124 14.35 3.75 -16.61
CA HIS A 124 13.98 3.56 -15.22
C HIS A 124 13.91 2.06 -14.93
N LEU A 125 14.58 1.61 -13.87
CA LEU A 125 14.49 0.25 -13.37
C LEU A 125 14.33 0.24 -11.85
N GLY A 126 13.14 -0.09 -11.36
CA GLY A 126 12.82 -0.16 -9.94
C GLY A 126 12.97 -1.55 -9.36
N PHE A 127 13.36 -1.63 -8.10
CA PHE A 127 13.55 -2.83 -7.31
C PHE A 127 12.91 -2.70 -5.92
N SER A 128 12.44 -3.83 -5.40
CA SER A 128 12.30 -4.04 -3.97
C SER A 128 13.60 -4.66 -3.44
N THR A 129 14.09 -4.12 -2.34
CA THR A 129 15.33 -4.53 -1.67
C THR A 129 15.10 -5.65 -0.65
N ALA A 130 16.18 -6.16 -0.07
CA ALA A 130 16.13 -7.16 1.01
C ALA A 130 15.37 -6.67 2.25
N ARG A 131 15.41 -5.37 2.55
CA ARG A 131 14.64 -4.76 3.65
C ARG A 131 13.22 -4.34 3.24
N LYS A 132 12.75 -4.75 2.05
CA LYS A 132 11.45 -4.35 1.46
C LYS A 132 11.31 -2.84 1.23
N GLU A 133 12.45 -2.16 1.14
CA GLU A 133 12.52 -0.76 0.72
C GLU A 133 12.63 -0.65 -0.80
N TYR A 134 12.33 0.53 -1.34
CA TYR A 134 12.40 0.79 -2.76
C TYR A 134 13.77 1.35 -3.17
N ALA A 135 14.33 0.82 -4.26
CA ALA A 135 15.52 1.33 -4.92
C ALA A 135 15.31 1.32 -6.43
N ALA A 136 15.69 2.40 -7.11
CA ALA A 136 15.61 2.52 -8.56
C ALA A 136 16.95 2.90 -9.16
N LEU A 137 17.21 2.41 -10.37
CA LEU A 137 18.24 2.85 -11.28
C LEU A 137 17.59 3.76 -12.33
N GLU A 138 18.08 4.98 -12.43
CA GLU A 138 17.74 5.94 -13.47
C GLU A 138 18.98 6.20 -14.31
N GLU A 139 18.91 5.93 -15.62
CA GLU A 139 19.96 6.23 -16.58
C GLU A 139 19.42 7.14 -17.67
N SER A 140 20.13 8.24 -17.99
CA SER A 140 19.71 9.14 -19.06
C SER A 140 20.87 9.92 -19.67
N ASN A 141 20.78 10.26 -20.97
CA ASN A 141 21.67 11.24 -21.62
C ASN A 141 21.08 12.66 -21.69
N GLU A 142 20.03 12.94 -20.93
CA GLU A 142 19.53 14.29 -20.71
C GLU A 142 20.57 15.17 -19.99
N THR A 143 20.42 16.49 -20.12
CA THR A 143 21.17 17.47 -19.32
C THR A 143 21.06 17.13 -17.83
N PRO A 144 22.19 16.90 -17.13
CA PRO A 144 22.19 16.45 -15.73
C PRO A 144 21.73 17.52 -14.75
N ASP A 145 22.33 18.71 -14.86
CA ASP A 145 22.36 19.72 -13.80
C ASP A 145 21.45 20.91 -14.09
N GLY A 146 20.92 21.50 -13.02
CA GLY A 146 20.06 22.69 -13.01
C GLY A 146 18.62 22.39 -12.57
N ALA A 147 17.87 23.44 -12.24
CA ALA A 147 16.50 23.28 -11.74
C ALA A 147 15.60 22.62 -12.79
N GLY A 148 14.91 21.54 -12.40
CA GLY A 148 14.06 20.77 -13.30
C GLY A 148 14.80 19.86 -14.30
N HIS A 149 16.13 19.80 -14.26
CA HIS A 149 16.92 18.86 -15.06
C HIS A 149 16.95 17.46 -14.43
N PHE A 150 17.64 16.52 -15.09
CA PHE A 150 17.54 15.11 -14.79
C PHE A 150 17.82 14.78 -13.31
N ILE A 151 18.93 15.27 -12.73
CA ILE A 151 19.27 14.97 -11.33
C ILE A 151 18.23 15.54 -10.38
N ASP A 152 17.88 16.82 -10.53
CA ASP A 152 16.87 17.49 -9.69
C ASP A 152 15.52 16.76 -9.71
N ARG A 153 15.11 16.24 -10.87
CA ARG A 153 13.87 15.44 -11.00
C ARG A 153 14.00 14.07 -10.32
N MET A 154 15.09 13.34 -10.56
CA MET A 154 15.25 11.97 -10.06
C MET A 154 15.56 11.91 -8.56
N THR A 155 16.21 12.94 -8.01
CA THR A 155 16.49 13.04 -6.57
C THR A 155 15.40 13.74 -5.78
N SER A 156 14.29 14.12 -6.44
CA SER A 156 13.24 14.97 -5.86
C SER A 156 13.82 16.25 -5.25
N GLN A 157 14.77 16.88 -5.93
CA GLN A 157 15.50 18.06 -5.48
C GLN A 157 16.17 17.78 -4.13
N GLY A 158 16.94 16.69 -4.09
CA GLY A 158 17.71 16.28 -2.92
C GLY A 158 18.80 17.31 -2.60
N HIS A 159 19.20 17.37 -1.33
CA HIS A 159 20.31 18.21 -0.91
C HIS A 159 21.59 17.37 -0.86
N PRO A 160 22.72 17.84 -1.40
CA PRO A 160 23.99 17.14 -1.26
C PRO A 160 24.33 16.90 0.21
N ASP A 161 24.65 15.65 0.56
CA ASP A 161 24.98 15.25 1.93
C ASP A 161 26.32 14.48 2.05
N GLY A 162 27.09 14.42 0.96
CA GLY A 162 28.44 13.90 0.94
C GLY A 162 28.75 13.11 -0.33
N THR A 163 29.73 12.22 -0.23
CA THR A 163 30.10 11.29 -1.31
C THR A 163 30.28 9.87 -0.76
N ALA A 164 30.21 8.87 -1.62
CA ALA A 164 30.43 7.47 -1.30
C ALA A 164 31.34 6.81 -2.33
N GLN A 165 32.28 5.97 -1.87
CA GLN A 165 33.12 5.15 -2.73
C GLN A 165 32.56 3.73 -2.79
N ILE A 166 32.09 3.30 -3.96
CA ILE A 166 31.41 2.01 -4.14
C ILE A 166 31.97 1.33 -5.39
N ALA A 167 32.47 0.10 -5.24
CA ALA A 167 33.05 -0.70 -6.33
C ALA A 167 34.09 0.05 -7.19
N GLY A 168 34.91 0.90 -6.55
CA GLY A 168 35.95 1.70 -7.23
C GLY A 168 35.43 2.98 -7.91
N ALA A 169 34.13 3.28 -7.84
CA ALA A 169 33.54 4.51 -8.34
C ALA A 169 33.14 5.45 -7.20
N THR A 170 33.27 6.76 -7.45
CA THR A 170 32.77 7.80 -6.57
C THR A 170 31.34 8.18 -6.97
N TRP A 171 30.48 8.31 -5.96
CA TRP A 171 29.08 8.69 -6.08
C TRP A 171 28.82 9.91 -5.20
N ASP A 172 28.17 10.92 -5.76
CA ASP A 172 27.64 12.03 -4.97
C ASP A 172 26.40 11.54 -4.24
N ARG A 173 26.25 11.90 -2.97
CA ARG A 173 25.07 11.57 -2.20
C ARG A 173 24.17 12.78 -2.07
N GLU A 174 22.89 12.53 -2.25
CA GLU A 174 21.84 13.50 -1.96
C GLU A 174 20.77 12.88 -1.06
N PHE A 175 20.20 13.71 -0.19
CA PHE A 175 19.12 13.32 0.70
C PHE A 175 17.96 14.31 0.62
N ARG A 176 16.74 13.78 0.49
CA ARG A 176 15.50 14.54 0.58
C ARG A 176 14.72 14.12 1.84
N PRO A 177 14.82 14.89 2.94
CA PRO A 177 14.22 14.52 4.23
C PRO A 177 12.71 14.30 4.17
N ASP A 178 11.97 15.20 3.51
CA ASP A 178 10.49 15.16 3.44
C ASP A 178 9.96 13.85 2.85
N LYS A 179 10.69 13.30 1.86
CA LYS A 179 10.34 12.06 1.17
C LYS A 179 11.08 10.84 1.69
N LYS A 180 11.98 11.02 2.67
CA LYS A 180 12.92 10.00 3.14
C LYS A 180 13.70 9.34 2.00
N GLN A 181 13.96 10.10 0.94
CA GLN A 181 14.56 9.60 -0.29
C GLN A 181 16.06 9.85 -0.25
N ARG A 182 16.84 8.82 -0.53
CA ARG A 182 18.31 8.89 -0.67
C ARG A 182 18.64 8.67 -2.13
N SER A 183 19.68 9.36 -2.59
CA SER A 183 20.15 9.23 -3.96
C SER A 183 21.67 9.12 -4.01
N LEU A 184 22.17 8.25 -4.87
CA LEU A 184 23.57 8.18 -5.31
C LEU A 184 23.62 8.63 -6.76
N VAL A 185 24.35 9.71 -7.03
CA VAL A 185 24.43 10.33 -8.34
C VAL A 185 25.84 10.12 -8.90
N ARG A 186 25.92 9.75 -10.18
CA ARG A 186 27.19 9.63 -10.90
C ARG A 186 27.03 10.17 -12.31
N ARG A 187 27.89 11.12 -12.65
CA ARG A 187 27.99 11.70 -14.00
C ARG A 187 29.10 10.97 -14.76
N LEU A 188 28.77 10.44 -15.93
CA LEU A 188 29.69 9.76 -16.85
C LEU A 188 29.69 10.45 -18.21
N PRO A 189 30.68 10.19 -19.08
CA PRO A 189 30.66 10.70 -20.45
C PRO A 189 29.39 10.26 -21.19
N GLY A 190 28.49 11.21 -21.46
CA GLY A 190 27.27 10.99 -22.23
C GLY A 190 26.10 10.33 -21.50
N VAL A 191 26.22 10.03 -20.20
CA VAL A 191 25.13 9.47 -19.39
C VAL A 191 25.23 9.90 -17.93
N THR A 192 24.08 10.15 -17.33
CA THR A 192 23.94 10.37 -15.88
C THR A 192 23.21 9.19 -15.28
N ILE A 193 23.75 8.69 -14.18
CA ILE A 193 23.21 7.56 -13.44
C ILE A 193 22.80 8.05 -12.06
N VAL A 194 21.54 7.81 -11.70
CA VAL A 194 21.02 8.12 -10.37
C VAL A 194 20.43 6.84 -9.79
N LEU A 195 20.96 6.39 -8.66
CA LEU A 195 20.32 5.37 -7.85
C LEU A 195 19.53 6.05 -6.76
N THR A 196 18.23 5.82 -6.69
CA THR A 196 17.34 6.63 -5.85
C THR A 196 16.23 5.80 -5.23
N GLY A 197 15.79 6.14 -4.03
CA GLY A 197 14.66 5.48 -3.40
C GLY A 197 14.59 5.69 -1.89
N THR A 198 13.71 4.93 -1.23
CA THR A 198 13.56 4.94 0.24
C THR A 198 14.60 4.08 0.94
N ALA A 199 15.26 3.17 0.19
CA ALA A 199 16.34 2.32 0.66
C ALA A 199 17.48 3.12 1.32
N SER A 200 18.23 2.46 2.19
CA SER A 200 19.41 3.08 2.83
C SER A 200 20.55 3.26 1.81
N TYR A 201 21.54 4.10 2.14
CA TYR A 201 22.75 4.20 1.32
C TYR A 201 23.50 2.86 1.21
N GLU A 202 23.39 1.98 2.20
CA GLU A 202 23.99 0.65 2.10
C GLU A 202 23.31 -0.20 1.02
N GLU A 203 21.98 -0.19 0.97
CA GLU A 203 21.22 -0.93 -0.04
C GLU A 203 21.37 -0.32 -1.44
N LEU A 204 21.35 1.01 -1.56
CA LEU A 204 21.70 1.68 -2.82
C LEU A 204 23.14 1.37 -3.23
N GLY A 205 24.05 1.19 -2.26
CA GLY A 205 25.43 0.75 -2.48
C GLY A 205 25.53 -0.67 -3.03
N VAL A 206 24.67 -1.59 -2.57
CA VAL A 206 24.57 -2.94 -3.15
C VAL A 206 24.15 -2.87 -4.62
N LEU A 207 23.15 -2.03 -4.93
CA LEU A 207 22.71 -1.82 -6.31
C LEU A 207 23.83 -1.21 -7.17
N ALA A 208 24.52 -0.17 -6.67
CA ALA A 208 25.66 0.44 -7.34
C ALA A 208 26.78 -0.56 -7.64
N ALA A 209 27.11 -1.43 -6.68
CA ALA A 209 28.17 -2.42 -6.84
C ALA A 209 27.81 -3.52 -7.86
N ALA A 210 26.52 -3.77 -8.06
CA ALA A 210 26.01 -4.74 -9.02
C ALA A 210 25.99 -4.21 -10.46
N LEU A 211 26.16 -2.90 -10.69
CA LEU A 211 26.12 -2.32 -12.04
C LEU A 211 27.29 -2.83 -12.90
N LYS A 212 26.96 -3.45 -14.02
CA LYS A 212 27.92 -3.92 -15.03
C LYS A 212 27.66 -3.28 -16.39
N PRO A 213 28.71 -2.89 -17.14
CA PRO A 213 28.57 -2.48 -18.52
C PRO A 213 27.94 -3.59 -19.36
N GLN A 214 26.90 -3.26 -20.12
CA GLN A 214 26.28 -4.20 -21.04
C GLN A 214 26.97 -4.17 -22.41
N PRO A 215 27.13 -5.33 -23.06
CA PRO A 215 27.64 -5.37 -24.43
C PRO A 215 26.68 -4.63 -25.35
N LYS A 216 27.23 -3.79 -26.24
CA LYS A 216 26.43 -3.25 -27.36
C LYS A 216 26.16 -4.38 -28.35
N PRO A 217 24.92 -4.52 -28.87
CA PRO A 217 24.65 -5.47 -29.93
C PRO A 217 25.61 -5.19 -31.08
N SER A 218 26.46 -6.17 -31.39
CA SER A 218 27.34 -6.08 -32.55
C SER A 218 26.46 -6.27 -33.78
N SER A 219 26.54 -5.35 -34.75
CA SER A 219 25.98 -5.56 -36.08
C SER A 219 26.77 -6.68 -36.77
N SER A 220 26.52 -7.92 -36.39
CA SER A 220 26.99 -9.11 -37.06
C SER A 220 25.78 -9.91 -37.50
N ALA A 221 25.08 -9.36 -38.49
CA ALA A 221 24.19 -10.11 -39.36
C ALA A 221 24.57 -9.77 -40.80
N THR A 222 25.63 -10.41 -41.29
CA THR A 222 25.80 -10.66 -42.72
C THR A 222 25.73 -12.17 -42.92
N PRO A 223 24.64 -12.67 -43.50
CA PRO A 223 24.66 -13.85 -44.37
C PRO A 223 24.23 -13.38 -45.77
N VAL A 224 25.18 -13.10 -46.68
CA VAL A 224 25.73 -14.03 -47.70
C VAL A 224 24.72 -14.39 -48.79
N GLY A 225 25.02 -13.92 -50.00
CA GLY A 225 24.80 -14.63 -51.26
C GLY A 225 23.45 -14.48 -51.91
#